data_AF-A0A254Q139-F1
#
_entry.id   AF-A0A254Q139-F1
#
_cell.length_a   1.000
_cell.length_b   1.000
_cell.length_c   1.000
_cell.angle_alpha   90.00
_cell.angle_beta   90.00
_cell.angle_gamma   90.00
#
_symmetry.space_group_name_H-M   'P 1'
#
loop_
_entity.id
_entity.type
_entity.pdbx_description
1 polymer ?
#
loop_
_entity_poly.entity_id
_entity_poly.type
_entity_poly.pdbx_seq_one_letter_code
_entity_poly.pdbx_strand_id
1 'polypeptide(L)'
;MLSQKIKIFLTPFCEATPACLLVMVQGNIWLATISHFQKALETGFITGAGVLILSLLTHRWLGNKYVVAGITGGMCFVADLLAHPTHFGSFTTEAIVTGAITTIISLAMNFVGRKFFMHGRAKLTKG
;
A
#
# COMPACT_ATOMS: atom_id res chain seq x y z
N MET A 1 -2.95 6.56 -21.26
CA MET A 1 -1.79 6.88 -20.40
C MET A 1 -2.20 7.37 -19.01
N LEU A 2 -3.20 8.26 -18.88
CA LEU A 2 -3.67 8.77 -17.59
C LEU A 2 -4.21 7.67 -16.65
N SER A 3 -5.04 6.75 -17.15
CA SER A 3 -5.62 5.66 -16.35
C SER A 3 -4.58 4.72 -15.75
N GLN A 4 -3.41 4.56 -16.39
CA GLN A 4 -2.31 3.74 -15.87
C GLN A 4 -1.60 4.45 -14.71
N LYS A 5 -1.35 5.75 -14.84
CA LYS A 5 -0.77 6.57 -13.76
C LYS A 5 -1.69 6.62 -12.54
N ILE A 6 -3.00 6.79 -12.76
CA ILE A 6 -4.00 6.73 -11.69
C ILE A 6 -3.94 5.38 -11.00
N LYS A 7 -3.86 4.26 -11.75
CA LYS A 7 -3.76 2.93 -11.16
C LYS A 7 -2.48 2.75 -10.32
N ILE A 8 -1.34 3.21 -10.83
CA ILE A 8 -0.04 3.15 -10.14
C ILE A 8 -0.06 3.95 -8.83
N PHE A 9 -0.83 5.03 -8.75
CA PHE A 9 -1.02 5.79 -7.51
C PHE A 9 -2.06 5.13 -6.58
N LEU A 10 -3.21 4.76 -7.14
CA LEU A 10 -4.38 4.35 -6.36
C LEU A 10 -4.20 2.98 -5.71
N THR A 11 -3.48 2.06 -6.37
CA THR A 11 -3.17 0.74 -5.80
C THR A 11 -2.37 0.85 -4.49
N PRO A 12 -1.17 1.45 -4.46
CA PRO A 12 -0.41 1.61 -3.22
C PRO A 12 -1.12 2.51 -2.20
N PHE A 13 -1.88 3.52 -2.63
CA PHE A 13 -2.74 4.31 -1.73
C PHE A 13 -3.75 3.44 -0.98
N CYS A 14 -4.49 2.57 -1.69
CA CYS A 14 -5.48 1.68 -1.11
C CYS A 14 -4.87 0.51 -0.33
N GLU A 15 -3.61 0.15 -0.54
CA GLU A 15 -2.90 -0.89 0.21
C GLU A 15 -2.32 -0.33 1.52
N ALA A 16 -1.75 0.88 1.48
CA ALA A 16 -1.10 1.53 2.62
C ALA A 16 -2.08 2.12 3.63
N THR A 17 -3.17 2.77 3.17
CA THR A 17 -4.17 3.41 4.05
C THR A 17 -4.76 2.43 5.07
N PRO A 18 -5.34 1.27 4.68
CA PRO A 18 -5.90 0.33 5.66
C PRO A 18 -4.82 -0.36 6.50
N ALA A 19 -3.61 -0.56 5.96
CA ALA A 19 -2.49 -1.13 6.71
C ALA A 19 -2.11 -0.22 7.88
N CYS A 20 -1.82 1.06 7.60
CA CYS A 20 -1.48 2.07 8.59
C CYS A 20 -2.59 2.20 9.64
N LEU A 21 -3.85 2.33 9.21
CA LEU A 21 -4.98 2.42 10.14
C LEU A 21 -5.07 1.21 11.07
N LEU A 22 -4.89 0.00 10.54
CA LEU A 22 -4.94 -1.25 11.31
C LEU A 22 -3.81 -1.33 12.35
N VAL A 23 -2.60 -0.90 11.99
CA VAL A 23 -1.46 -0.88 12.91
C VAL A 23 -1.66 0.17 14.00
N MET A 24 -2.10 1.38 13.66
CA MET A 24 -2.35 2.46 14.62
C MET A 24 -3.38 2.06 15.70
N VAL A 25 -4.38 1.27 15.34
CA VAL A 25 -5.40 0.77 16.29
C VAL A 25 -5.07 -0.60 16.86
N GLN A 26 -3.86 -1.13 16.60
CA GLN A 26 -3.37 -2.44 17.06
C GLN A 26 -4.35 -3.58 16.71
N GLY A 27 -5.01 -3.49 15.56
CA GLY A 27 -6.01 -4.45 15.08
C GLY A 27 -7.43 -4.26 15.62
N ASN A 28 -7.66 -3.37 16.60
CA ASN A 28 -8.99 -3.08 17.11
C ASN A 28 -9.63 -1.87 16.40
N ILE A 29 -10.35 -2.13 15.31
CA ILE A 29 -11.02 -1.11 14.49
C ILE A 29 -12.00 -0.22 15.26
N TRP A 30 -12.52 -0.68 16.41
CA TRP A 30 -13.44 0.10 17.23
C TRP A 30 -12.75 1.28 17.94
N LEU A 31 -11.41 1.26 18.02
CA LEU A 31 -10.59 2.36 18.53
C LEU A 31 -10.20 3.35 17.42
N ALA A 32 -10.62 3.13 16.17
CA ALA A 32 -10.36 4.05 15.08
C ALA A 32 -11.09 5.38 15.32
N THR A 33 -10.34 6.48 15.27
CA THR A 33 -10.88 7.83 15.40
C THR A 33 -10.71 8.56 14.06
N ILE A 34 -11.34 9.73 13.93
CA ILE A 34 -11.16 10.60 12.76
C ILE A 34 -9.68 11.00 12.61
N SER A 35 -8.96 11.20 13.71
CA SER A 35 -7.52 11.51 13.68
C SER A 35 -6.70 10.35 13.13
N HIS A 36 -6.99 9.11 13.55
CA HIS A 36 -6.36 7.92 12.98
C HIS A 36 -6.62 7.81 11.47
N PHE A 37 -7.84 8.10 11.04
CA PHE A 37 -8.20 8.05 9.62
C PHE A 37 -7.49 9.13 8.79
N GLN A 38 -7.39 10.36 9.30
CA GLN A 38 -6.65 11.45 8.63
C GLN A 38 -5.18 11.09 8.43
N LYS A 39 -4.53 10.51 9.46
CA LYS A 39 -3.14 10.06 9.37
C LYS A 39 -2.96 8.91 8.41
N ALA A 40 -3.84 7.92 8.46
CA ALA A 40 -3.82 6.83 7.50
C ALA A 40 -3.95 7.31 6.04
N LEU A 41 -4.80 8.32 5.78
CA LEU A 41 -4.94 8.94 4.46
C LEU A 41 -3.68 9.71 4.04
N GLU A 42 -3.06 10.44 4.96
CA GLU A 42 -1.80 11.17 4.73
C GLU A 42 -0.68 10.18 4.35
N THR A 43 -0.50 9.11 5.14
CA THR A 43 0.46 8.03 4.88
C THR A 43 0.18 7.35 3.54
N GLY A 44 -1.08 7.00 3.27
CA GLY A 44 -1.48 6.40 2.01
C GLY A 44 -1.21 7.29 0.81
N PHE A 45 -1.49 8.60 0.93
CA PHE A 45 -1.25 9.58 -0.13
C PHE A 45 0.24 9.73 -0.45
N ILE A 46 1.08 9.89 0.58
CA ILE A 46 2.54 9.98 0.42
C ILE A 46 3.09 8.69 -0.21
N THR A 47 2.59 7.53 0.22
CA THR A 47 2.98 6.23 -0.35
C THR A 47 2.62 6.17 -1.83
N GLY A 48 1.37 6.47 -2.18
CA GLY A 48 0.91 6.41 -3.57
C GLY A 48 1.63 7.39 -4.48
N ALA A 49 1.86 8.62 -4.01
CA ALA A 49 2.64 9.63 -4.73
C ALA A 49 4.09 9.18 -4.90
N GLY A 50 4.70 8.63 -3.85
CA GLY A 50 6.05 8.10 -3.84
C GLY A 50 6.26 6.98 -4.86
N VAL A 51 5.36 6.00 -4.89
CA VAL A 51 5.39 4.90 -5.87
C VAL A 51 5.16 5.43 -7.29
N LEU A 52 4.25 6.40 -7.48
CA LEU A 52 4.06 7.04 -8.78
C LEU A 52 5.33 7.75 -9.26
N ILE A 53 5.98 8.54 -8.41
CA ILE A 53 7.23 9.24 -8.75
C ILE A 53 8.32 8.22 -9.08
N LEU A 54 8.49 7.19 -8.26
CA LEU A 54 9.49 6.15 -8.50
C LEU A 54 9.21 5.37 -9.79
N SER A 55 7.94 5.17 -10.13
CA SER A 55 7.52 4.58 -11.41
C SER A 55 7.91 5.42 -12.62
N LEU A 56 8.00 6.75 -12.48
CA LEU A 56 8.46 7.63 -13.56
C LEU A 56 9.98 7.54 -13.75
N LEU A 57 10.72 7.34 -12.66
CA LEU A 57 12.17 7.23 -12.67
C LEU A 57 12.66 5.83 -13.07
N THR A 58 11.92 4.78 -12.70
CA THR A 58 12.43 3.40 -12.70
C THR A 58 11.47 2.43 -13.39
N HIS A 59 11.14 2.70 -14.65
CA HIS A 59 10.19 1.88 -15.44
C HIS A 59 10.56 0.38 -15.51
N ARG A 60 11.85 0.04 -15.39
CA ARG A 60 12.34 -1.34 -15.51
C ARG A 60 12.04 -2.22 -14.28
N TRP A 61 11.83 -1.63 -13.11
CA TRP A 61 11.73 -2.36 -11.84
C TRP A 61 10.31 -2.84 -11.54
N LEU A 62 9.31 -2.27 -12.21
CA LEU A 62 7.89 -2.62 -12.06
C LEU A 62 7.48 -3.93 -12.73
N GLY A 63 8.40 -4.59 -13.43
CA GLY A 63 8.13 -5.90 -14.07
C GLY A 63 8.00 -7.05 -13.06
N ASN A 64 8.58 -6.92 -11.86
CA ASN A 64 8.56 -7.95 -10.85
C ASN A 64 7.62 -7.60 -9.69
N LYS A 65 6.57 -8.43 -9.49
CA LYS A 65 5.57 -8.27 -8.41
C LYS A 65 6.19 -8.19 -7.00
N TYR A 66 7.30 -8.88 -6.75
CA TYR A 66 7.98 -8.83 -5.46
C TYR A 66 8.68 -7.49 -5.23
N VAL A 67 9.25 -6.93 -6.30
CA VAL A 67 9.89 -5.61 -6.26
C VAL A 67 8.85 -4.52 -6.08
N VAL A 68 7.71 -4.60 -6.79
CA VAL A 68 6.59 -3.67 -6.61
C VAL A 68 6.07 -3.70 -5.17
N ALA A 69 5.82 -4.87 -4.61
CA ALA A 69 5.33 -4.99 -3.23
C ALA A 69 6.36 -4.51 -2.18
N GLY A 70 7.65 -4.76 -2.42
CA GLY A 70 8.73 -4.25 -1.57
C GLY A 70 8.85 -2.73 -1.64
N ILE A 71 8.75 -2.15 -2.84
CA ILE A 71 8.72 -0.69 -3.05
C ILE A 71 7.51 -0.08 -2.33
N THR A 72 6.32 -0.65 -2.49
CA THR A 72 5.11 -0.11 -1.85
C THR A 72 5.22 -0.14 -0.33
N GLY A 73 5.66 -1.25 0.27
CA GLY A 73 5.84 -1.32 1.73
C GLY A 73 6.98 -0.46 2.24
N GLY A 74 8.09 -0.35 1.50
CA GLY A 74 9.20 0.54 1.84
C GLY A 74 8.81 2.02 1.78
N MET A 75 8.07 2.42 0.75
CA MET A 75 7.50 3.78 0.68
C MET A 75 6.49 4.02 1.79
N CYS A 76 5.71 3.01 2.18
CA CYS A 76 4.77 3.11 3.28
C CYS A 76 5.47 3.28 4.63
N PHE A 77 6.54 2.52 4.89
CA PHE A 77 7.40 2.70 6.07
C PHE A 77 7.91 4.15 6.18
N VAL A 78 8.43 4.70 5.08
CA VAL A 78 8.93 6.08 5.06
C VAL A 78 7.77 7.07 5.25
N ALA A 79 6.64 6.87 4.58
CA ALA A 79 5.46 7.72 4.71
C ALA A 79 4.93 7.74 6.15
N ASP A 80 4.90 6.58 6.80
CA ASP A 80 4.45 6.40 8.19
C ASP A 80 5.40 7.14 9.16
N LEU A 81 6.71 7.10 8.92
CA LEU A 81 7.67 7.90 9.70
C LEU A 81 7.50 9.42 9.49
N LEU A 82 7.06 9.85 8.30
CA LEU A 82 6.91 11.26 7.96
C LEU A 82 5.57 11.85 8.43
N ALA A 83 4.47 11.08 8.35
CA ALA A 83 3.12 11.55 8.66
C ALA A 83 2.89 11.84 10.15
N HIS A 84 3.75 11.32 11.03
CA HIS A 84 3.67 11.59 12.46
C HIS A 84 5.05 11.54 13.11
N PRO A 85 5.55 12.66 13.70
CA PRO A 85 6.54 12.58 14.76
C PRO A 85 5.85 11.94 15.98
N THR A 86 6.12 10.66 16.16
CA THR A 86 5.55 9.73 17.13
C THR A 86 5.54 10.26 18.58
N HIS A 87 4.39 10.23 19.25
CA HIS A 87 4.22 10.60 20.66
C HIS A 87 3.83 9.41 21.57
N PHE A 88 3.76 8.17 21.02
CA PHE A 88 3.43 6.93 21.74
C PHE A 88 4.39 5.79 21.36
N GLY A 89 5.13 5.22 22.32
CA GLY A 89 5.79 3.91 22.19
C GLY A 89 7.12 3.80 21.42
N SER A 90 7.47 2.55 21.04
CA SER A 90 8.70 2.16 20.31
C SER A 90 8.59 2.52 18.82
N PHE A 91 8.93 3.77 18.54
CA PHE A 91 8.85 4.56 17.30
C PHE A 91 9.03 3.82 15.97
N THR A 92 10.02 2.94 15.88
CA THR A 92 10.38 2.28 14.62
C THR A 92 9.57 1.01 14.40
N THR A 93 9.04 0.41 15.47
CA THR A 93 8.36 -0.88 15.41
C THR A 93 7.03 -0.74 14.68
N GLU A 94 6.26 0.31 14.96
CA GLU A 94 4.97 0.54 14.28
C GLU A 94 5.17 0.77 12.78
N ALA A 95 6.09 1.65 12.38
CA ALA A 95 6.38 1.88 10.97
C ALA A 95 6.87 0.62 10.26
N ILE A 96 7.76 -0.17 10.89
CA ILE A 96 8.23 -1.45 10.32
C ILE A 96 7.06 -2.40 10.11
N VAL A 97 6.19 -2.54 11.11
CA VAL A 97 5.02 -3.43 11.04
C VAL A 97 4.03 -2.94 9.99
N THR A 98 3.77 -1.63 9.91
CA THR A 98 2.95 -1.01 8.87
C THR A 98 3.49 -1.34 7.48
N GLY A 99 4.78 -1.07 7.24
CA GLY A 99 5.42 -1.37 5.96
C GLY A 99 5.37 -2.86 5.60
N ALA A 100 5.61 -3.74 6.58
CA ALA A 100 5.53 -5.19 6.38
C ALA A 100 4.11 -5.66 6.03
N ILE A 101 3.09 -5.18 6.74
CA ILE A 101 1.68 -5.48 6.47
C ILE A 101 1.30 -4.94 5.08
N THR A 102 1.72 -3.74 4.72
CA THR A 102 1.50 -3.18 3.38
C THR A 102 2.14 -4.05 2.29
N THR A 103 3.38 -4.52 2.47
CA THR A 103 4.01 -5.45 1.51
C THR A 103 3.21 -6.75 1.39
N ILE A 104 2.72 -7.31 2.50
CA ILE A 104 1.90 -8.53 2.48
C ILE A 104 0.58 -8.28 1.74
N ILE A 105 -0.11 -7.17 2.02
CA ILE A 105 -1.34 -6.79 1.31
C ILE A 105 -1.07 -6.61 -0.18
N SER A 106 0.01 -5.93 -0.55
CA SER A 106 0.39 -5.72 -1.94
C SER A 106 0.68 -7.03 -2.68
N LEU A 107 1.40 -7.95 -2.03
CA LEU A 107 1.61 -9.30 -2.57
C LEU A 107 0.28 -10.06 -2.72
N ALA A 108 -0.55 -10.05 -1.68
CA ALA A 108 -1.84 -10.72 -1.69
C ALA A 108 -2.73 -10.20 -2.82
N MET A 109 -2.83 -8.88 -2.99
CA MET A 109 -3.57 -8.25 -4.09
C MET A 109 -3.01 -8.63 -5.45
N ASN A 110 -1.69 -8.71 -5.60
CA ASN A 110 -1.05 -9.18 -6.83
C ASN A 110 -1.34 -10.66 -7.15
N PHE A 111 -1.42 -11.54 -6.13
CA PHE A 111 -1.75 -12.95 -6.31
C PHE A 111 -3.25 -13.17 -6.57
N VAL A 112 -4.11 -12.55 -5.76
CA VAL A 112 -5.58 -12.64 -5.87
C VAL A 112 -6.05 -12.02 -7.18
N GLY A 113 -5.55 -10.84 -7.54
CA GLY A 113 -5.87 -10.16 -8.79
C GLY A 113 -5.52 -11.01 -10.02
N ARG A 114 -4.37 -11.69 -10.02
CA ARG A 114 -4.02 -12.65 -11.08
C ARG A 114 -4.97 -13.84 -11.12
N LYS A 115 -5.31 -14.41 -9.97
CA LYS A 115 -6.19 -15.59 -9.89
C LYS A 115 -7.62 -15.27 -10.37
N PHE A 116 -8.15 -14.12 -9.99
CA PHE A 116 -9.46 -13.62 -10.45
C PHE A 116 -9.47 -13.30 -11.94
N PHE A 117 -8.43 -12.63 -12.45
CA PHE A 117 -8.32 -12.30 -13.88
C PHE A 117 -8.18 -13.55 -14.76
N MET A 118 -7.45 -14.57 -14.29
CA MET A 118 -7.35 -15.86 -14.96
C MET A 118 -8.68 -16.62 -14.99
N HIS A 119 -9.45 -16.61 -13.88
CA HIS A 119 -10.78 -17.21 -13.84
C HIS A 119 -11.78 -16.46 -14.73
N GLY A 120 -11.71 -15.13 -14.80
CA GLY A 120 -12.53 -14.30 -15.69
C GLY A 120 -12.25 -14.56 -17.17
N ARG A 121 -10.97 -14.63 -17.58
CA ARG A 121 -10.61 -14.98 -18.97
C ARG A 121 -10.99 -16.40 -19.35
N ALA A 122 -10.81 -17.38 -18.46
CA ALA A 122 -11.18 -18.77 -18.71
C ALA A 122 -12.70 -18.93 -18.97
N LYS A 123 -13.52 -18.05 -18.38
CA LYS A 123 -14.97 -18.01 -18.59
C LYS A 123 -15.34 -17.31 -19.92
N LEU A 124 -14.54 -16.36 -20.39
CA LEU A 124 -14.76 -15.62 -21.65
C LEU A 124 -14.29 -16.38 -22.90
N THR A 125 -13.31 -17.28 -22.78
CA THR A 125 -12.86 -18.14 -23.91
C THR A 125 -13.67 -19.42 -24.09
N LYS A 126 -14.70 -19.63 -23.27
CA LYS A 126 -15.66 -20.75 -23.40
C LYS A 126 -17.07 -20.28 -23.80
N GLY A 127 -17.21 -19.01 -24.19
CA GLY A 127 -18.45 -18.42 -24.69
C GLY A 127 -18.43 -18.27 -26.20
#